data_AF-A0A818HN60-F1
#
_entry.id   AF-A0A818HN60-F1
#
_cell.length_a   1.000
_cell.length_b   1.000
_cell.length_c   1.000
_cell.angle_alpha   90.00
_cell.angle_beta   90.00
_cell.angle_gamma   90.00
#
_symmetry.space_group_name_H-M   'P 1'
#
loop_
_entity.id
_entity.type
_entity.pdbx_description
1 polymer ?
#
loop_
_entity_poly.entity_id
_entity_poly.type
_entity_poly.pdbx_seq_one_letter_code
_entity_poly.pdbx_strand_id
1 'polypeptide(L)'
;MAINRDTLLRISVSIHFFCISMVLMAEWLPKSYLFNQVTILALGLWAIVHRESVIQVELLILIKFFSIILDSIAIGMYFQIGNQSYSVGVHYVYFVISAVFAIGYLILKPVMILLLNKVREDRLNNAAFGMWTPASGYMPVDGH
;
A
#
# COMPACT_ATOMS: atom_id res chain seq x y z
N MET A 1 9.88 -14.08 -17.75
CA MET A 1 9.99 -14.37 -16.30
C MET A 1 8.78 -13.78 -15.61
N ALA A 2 7.85 -14.59 -15.12
CA ALA A 2 6.65 -14.09 -14.44
C ALA A 2 7.00 -13.65 -13.01
N ILE A 3 6.69 -12.40 -12.64
CA ILE A 3 6.91 -11.91 -11.28
C ILE A 3 5.83 -12.50 -10.37
N ASN A 4 6.24 -13.21 -9.32
CA ASN A 4 5.34 -13.77 -8.32
C ASN A 4 4.52 -12.63 -7.65
N ARG A 5 3.22 -12.88 -7.48
CA ARG A 5 2.24 -11.93 -6.94
C ARG A 5 2.50 -11.56 -5.48
N ASP A 6 3.02 -12.48 -4.69
CA ASP A 6 3.53 -12.18 -3.34
C ASP A 6 4.72 -11.23 -3.37
N THR A 7 5.57 -11.33 -4.39
CA THR A 7 6.68 -10.40 -4.60
C THR A 7 6.16 -9.01 -4.96
N LEU A 8 5.06 -8.89 -5.73
CA LEU A 8 4.41 -7.59 -6.00
C LEU A 8 3.89 -6.92 -4.72
N LEU A 9 3.26 -7.68 -3.82
CA LEU A 9 2.81 -7.14 -2.52
C LEU A 9 4.01 -6.61 -1.71
N ARG A 10 5.08 -7.40 -1.60
CA ARG A 10 6.32 -7.00 -0.90
C ARG A 10 6.95 -5.74 -1.53
N ILE A 11 7.06 -5.69 -2.86
CA ILE A 11 7.53 -4.50 -3.59
C ILE A 11 6.63 -3.27 -3.31
N SER A 12 5.31 -3.42 -3.32
CA SER A 12 4.35 -2.34 -3.04
C SER A 12 4.54 -1.75 -1.63
N VAL A 13 4.81 -2.60 -0.63
CA VAL A 13 5.09 -2.17 0.76
C VAL A 13 6.48 -1.53 0.88
N SER A 14 7.51 -2.08 0.24
CA SER A 14 8.86 -1.47 0.24
C SER A 14 8.89 -0.11 -0.43
N ILE A 15 8.20 0.06 -1.56
CA ILE A 15 8.07 1.36 -2.25
C ILE A 15 7.29 2.36 -1.38
N HIS A 16 6.20 1.92 -0.74
CA HIS A 16 5.43 2.75 0.19
C HIS A 16 6.31 3.26 1.34
N PHE A 17 7.07 2.36 2.00
CA PHE A 17 8.03 2.74 3.05
C PHE A 17 9.06 3.76 2.56
N PHE A 18 9.72 3.49 1.44
CA PHE A 18 10.73 4.37 0.85
C PHE A 18 10.16 5.77 0.52
N CYS A 19 9.00 5.82 -0.13
CA CYS A 19 8.35 7.09 -0.47
C CYS A 19 7.98 7.89 0.78
N ILE A 20 7.44 7.26 1.83
CA ILE A 20 7.14 7.94 3.09
C ILE A 20 8.42 8.49 3.73
N SER A 21 9.51 7.70 3.77
CA SER A 21 10.79 8.16 4.32
C SER A 21 11.30 9.44 3.62
N MET A 22 11.10 9.54 2.30
CA MET A 22 11.47 10.75 1.53
C MET A 22 10.50 11.91 1.77
N VAL A 23 9.20 11.66 1.95
CA VAL A 23 8.22 12.69 2.33
C VAL A 23 8.55 13.28 3.71
N LEU A 24 9.01 12.47 4.66
CA LEU A 24 9.33 12.92 6.02
C LEU A 24 10.65 13.71 6.15
N MET A 25 11.34 14.03 5.04
CA MET A 25 12.51 14.92 5.07
C MET A 25 12.17 16.38 5.40
N ALA A 26 10.90 16.79 5.35
CA ALA A 26 10.46 18.11 5.79
C ALA A 26 9.10 18.01 6.52
N GLU A 27 9.01 18.63 7.69
CA GLU A 27 7.79 18.67 8.52
C GLU A 27 6.87 19.81 8.05
N TRP A 28 6.17 19.60 6.93
CA TRP A 28 5.15 20.53 6.43
C TRP A 28 3.74 19.92 6.35
N LEU A 29 3.62 18.59 6.35
CA LEU A 29 2.34 17.88 6.36
C LEU A 29 1.83 17.63 7.79
N PRO A 30 0.50 17.59 8.01
CA PRO A 30 -0.07 17.41 9.34
C PRO A 30 0.17 16.00 9.88
N LYS A 31 0.20 15.84 11.21
CA LYS A 31 0.40 14.54 11.88
C LYS A 31 -0.63 13.47 11.48
N SER A 32 -1.82 13.88 11.05
CA SER A 32 -2.86 12.99 10.49
C SER A 32 -2.44 12.32 9.18
N TYR A 33 -1.65 12.99 8.34
CA TYR A 33 -1.05 12.38 7.14
C TYR A 33 -0.10 11.25 7.52
N LEU A 34 0.81 11.50 8.47
CA LEU A 34 1.76 10.49 8.96
C LEU A 34 1.03 9.27 9.57
N PHE A 35 0.02 9.51 10.41
CA PHE A 35 -0.80 8.45 10.99
C PHE A 35 -1.39 7.54 9.90
N ASN A 36 -2.02 8.13 8.88
CA ASN A 36 -2.57 7.41 7.73
C ASN A 36 -1.51 6.59 6.97
N GLN A 37 -0.34 7.18 6.68
CA GLN A 37 0.75 6.47 6.02
C GLN A 37 1.27 5.25 6.84
N VAL A 38 1.40 5.41 8.15
CA VAL A 38 1.81 4.33 9.08
C VAL A 38 0.75 3.23 9.16
N THR A 39 -0.54 3.57 9.18
CA THR A 39 -1.64 2.59 9.12
C THR A 39 -1.55 1.72 7.86
N ILE A 40 -1.25 2.31 6.69
CA ILE A 40 -1.08 1.56 5.44
C ILE A 40 0.16 0.66 5.50
N LEU A 41 1.26 1.08 6.14
CA LEU A 41 2.43 0.21 6.37
C LEU A 41 2.06 -1.00 7.24
N ALA A 42 1.35 -0.78 8.35
CA ALA A 42 0.91 -1.85 9.25
C ALA A 42 0.00 -2.87 8.54
N LEU A 43 -0.98 -2.40 7.76
CA LEU A 43 -1.83 -3.28 6.95
C LEU A 43 -1.06 -4.00 5.84
N GLY A 44 -0.08 -3.34 5.23
CA GLY A 44 0.82 -3.94 4.25
C GLY A 44 1.61 -5.11 4.82
N LEU A 45 2.20 -4.93 6.01
CA LEU A 45 2.88 -6.00 6.74
C LEU A 45 1.90 -7.12 7.14
N TRP A 46 0.71 -6.78 7.62
CA TRP A 46 -0.31 -7.78 8.00
C TRP A 46 -0.75 -8.66 6.83
N ALA A 47 -0.91 -8.07 5.63
CA ALA A 47 -1.21 -8.79 4.38
C ALA A 47 -0.03 -9.62 3.84
N ILE A 48 1.22 -9.28 4.20
CA ILE A 48 2.43 -10.07 3.90
C ILE A 48 2.55 -11.28 4.84
N VAL A 49 2.09 -11.17 6.09
CA VAL A 49 2.02 -12.30 7.03
C VAL A 49 0.90 -13.27 6.63
N HIS A 50 -0.31 -12.76 6.38
CA HIS A 50 -1.47 -13.57 6.01
C HIS A 50 -1.59 -13.66 4.49
N ARG A 51 -0.81 -14.57 3.88
CA ARG A 51 -0.63 -14.63 2.41
C ARG A 51 -1.79 -15.25 1.65
N GLU A 52 -2.58 -16.08 2.31
CA GLU A 52 -3.71 -16.80 1.68
C GLU A 52 -5.04 -16.05 1.81
N SER A 53 -5.16 -15.19 2.81
CA SER A 53 -6.43 -14.53 3.12
C SER A 53 -6.63 -13.27 2.26
N VAL A 54 -7.85 -13.13 1.75
CA VAL A 54 -8.26 -12.05 0.82
C VAL A 54 -8.52 -10.75 1.57
N ILE A 55 -9.05 -10.84 2.79
CA ILE A 55 -9.59 -9.73 3.59
C ILE A 55 -8.52 -8.68 3.90
N GLN A 56 -7.27 -9.07 4.20
CA GLN A 56 -6.20 -8.12 4.53
C GLN A 56 -5.76 -7.32 3.31
N VAL A 57 -5.78 -7.93 2.11
CA VAL A 57 -5.46 -7.22 0.86
C VAL A 57 -6.60 -6.29 0.46
N GLU A 58 -7.84 -6.73 0.63
CA GLU A 58 -9.02 -5.91 0.40
C GLU A 58 -9.06 -4.68 1.33
N LEU A 59 -8.82 -4.86 2.63
CA LEU A 59 -8.72 -3.76 3.58
C LEU A 59 -7.54 -2.81 3.25
N LEU A 60 -6.38 -3.35 2.86
CA LEU A 60 -5.23 -2.55 2.42
C LEU A 60 -5.58 -1.70 1.18
N ILE A 61 -6.31 -2.26 0.22
CA ILE A 61 -6.80 -1.53 -0.97
C ILE A 61 -7.78 -0.42 -0.56
N LEU A 62 -8.73 -0.73 0.32
CA LEU A 62 -9.74 0.22 0.79
C LEU A 62 -9.11 1.42 1.52
N ILE A 63 -8.18 1.16 2.46
CA ILE A 63 -7.48 2.24 3.17
C ILE A 63 -6.56 3.02 2.22
N LYS A 64 -5.87 2.36 1.27
CA LYS A 64 -5.10 3.07 0.23
C LYS A 64 -5.98 3.97 -0.65
N PHE A 65 -7.20 3.57 -0.95
CA PHE A 65 -8.15 4.40 -1.70
C PHE A 65 -8.56 5.65 -0.92
N PHE A 66 -9.01 5.51 0.33
CA PHE A 66 -9.33 6.66 1.19
C PHE A 66 -8.12 7.57 1.41
N SER A 67 -6.92 7.00 1.51
CA SER A 67 -5.69 7.78 1.61
C SER A 67 -5.41 8.68 0.41
N ILE A 68 -5.80 8.33 -0.83
CA ILE A 68 -5.64 9.25 -1.97
C ILE A 68 -6.44 10.54 -1.73
N ILE A 69 -7.63 10.42 -1.15
CA ILE A 69 -8.51 11.55 -0.85
C ILE A 69 -7.92 12.38 0.30
N LEU A 70 -7.54 11.74 1.41
CA LEU A 70 -6.97 12.43 2.58
C LEU A 70 -5.63 13.12 2.25
N ASP A 71 -4.76 12.45 1.49
CA ASP A 71 -3.46 12.97 1.09
C ASP A 71 -3.58 14.14 0.12
N SER A 72 -4.52 14.11 -0.83
CA SER A 72 -4.73 15.23 -1.77
C SER A 72 -5.25 16.48 -1.05
N ILE A 73 -6.13 16.33 -0.07
CA ILE A 73 -6.57 17.43 0.82
C ILE A 73 -5.39 17.95 1.64
N ALA A 74 -4.62 17.07 2.28
CA ALA A 74 -3.47 17.47 3.10
C ALA A 74 -2.40 18.21 2.29
N ILE A 75 -2.03 17.71 1.11
CA ILE A 75 -1.07 18.38 0.21
C ILE A 75 -1.65 19.73 -0.25
N GLY A 76 -2.90 19.77 -0.70
CA GLY A 76 -3.55 21.00 -1.20
C GLY A 76 -3.64 22.11 -0.15
N MET A 77 -3.91 21.76 1.11
CA MET A 77 -3.99 22.74 2.21
C MET A 77 -2.61 23.21 2.71
N TYR A 78 -1.63 22.31 2.82
CA TYR A 78 -0.37 22.61 3.52
C TYR A 78 0.79 23.02 2.59
N PHE A 79 0.70 22.81 1.28
CA PHE A 79 1.83 23.07 0.36
C PHE A 79 2.28 24.54 0.34
N GLN A 80 1.33 25.49 0.29
CA GLN A 80 1.61 26.93 0.36
C GLN A 80 2.27 27.33 1.69
N ILE A 81 1.79 26.76 2.81
CA ILE A 81 2.31 27.00 4.16
C ILE A 81 3.75 26.51 4.25
N GLY A 82 4.03 25.28 3.80
CA GLY A 82 5.37 24.73 3.72
C GLY A 82 6.31 25.56 2.84
N ASN A 83 5.87 25.96 1.65
CA ASN A 83 6.68 26.76 0.73
C ASN A 83 7.10 28.12 1.33
N GLN A 84 6.25 28.73 2.15
CA GLN A 84 6.59 29.96 2.89
C GLN A 84 7.54 29.67 4.07
N SER A 85 7.28 28.63 4.86
CA SER A 85 8.07 28.27 6.06
C SER A 85 9.49 27.80 5.74
N TYR A 86 9.69 27.12 4.61
CA TYR A 86 10.97 26.55 4.19
C TYR A 86 11.68 27.40 3.12
N SER A 87 11.33 28.68 2.98
CA SER A 87 11.69 29.54 1.83
C SER A 87 13.17 29.92 1.67
N VAL A 88 14.09 29.52 2.57
CA VAL A 88 15.50 29.95 2.54
C VAL A 88 16.47 28.79 2.80
N GLY A 89 17.56 28.74 2.01
CA GLY A 89 18.72 27.89 2.26
C GLY A 89 18.47 26.39 2.07
N VAL A 90 19.22 25.55 2.81
CA VAL A 90 19.18 24.09 2.66
C VAL A 90 17.80 23.51 3.01
N HIS A 91 17.06 24.17 3.91
CA HIS A 91 15.69 23.81 4.28
C HIS A 91 14.71 23.82 3.10
N TYR A 92 14.90 24.72 2.13
CA TYR A 92 14.11 24.76 0.89
C TYR A 92 14.29 23.48 0.07
N VAL A 93 15.53 22.97 -0.03
CA VAL A 93 15.85 21.76 -0.80
C VAL A 93 15.15 20.54 -0.19
N TYR A 94 15.14 20.41 1.14
CA TYR A 94 14.42 19.33 1.82
C TYR A 94 12.90 19.42 1.61
N PHE A 95 12.32 20.62 1.64
CA PHE A 95 10.91 20.84 1.33
C PHE A 95 10.57 20.44 -0.12
N VAL A 96 11.37 20.88 -1.10
CA VAL A 96 11.16 20.54 -2.52
C VAL A 96 11.24 19.03 -2.74
N ILE A 97 12.25 18.34 -2.18
CA ILE A 97 12.36 16.87 -2.28
C ILE A 97 11.15 16.19 -1.64
N SER A 98 10.79 16.57 -0.41
CA SER A 98 9.62 16.05 0.30
C SER A 98 8.33 16.23 -0.51
N ALA A 99 8.10 17.42 -1.07
CA ALA A 99 6.91 17.72 -1.86
C ALA A 99 6.86 16.95 -3.19
N VAL A 100 8.00 16.81 -3.89
CA VAL A 100 8.10 15.97 -5.10
C VAL A 100 7.77 14.52 -4.79
N PHE A 101 8.27 13.97 -3.68
CA PHE A 101 7.93 12.61 -3.26
C PHE A 101 6.48 12.49 -2.79
N ALA A 102 5.89 13.50 -2.14
CA ALA A 102 4.51 13.46 -1.68
C ALA A 102 3.52 13.45 -2.86
N ILE A 103 3.72 14.34 -3.83
CA ILE A 103 2.91 14.45 -5.04
C ILE A 103 3.15 13.25 -5.96
N GLY A 104 4.42 12.87 -6.18
CA GLY A 104 4.77 11.69 -6.98
C GLY A 104 4.20 10.40 -6.39
N TYR A 105 4.21 10.25 -5.06
CA TYR A 105 3.63 9.07 -4.42
C TYR A 105 2.10 9.06 -4.46
N LEU A 106 1.44 10.23 -4.33
CA LEU A 106 -0.01 10.36 -4.54
C LEU A 106 -0.43 9.87 -5.94
N ILE A 107 0.32 10.25 -6.98
CA ILE A 107 0.09 9.81 -8.38
C ILE A 107 0.39 8.31 -8.56
N LEU A 108 1.33 7.76 -7.79
CA LEU A 108 1.69 6.34 -7.85
C LEU A 108 0.68 5.41 -7.13
N LYS A 109 -0.09 5.93 -6.15
CA LYS A 109 -1.06 5.14 -5.37
C LYS A 109 -2.12 4.41 -6.23
N PRO A 110 -2.77 5.02 -7.24
CA PRO A 110 -3.65 4.31 -8.18
C PRO A 110 -3.01 3.09 -8.83
N VAL A 111 -1.77 3.22 -9.34
CA VAL A 111 -1.04 2.10 -9.96
C VAL A 111 -0.77 0.99 -8.93
N MET A 112 -0.41 1.35 -7.70
CA MET A 112 -0.22 0.39 -6.61
C MET A 112 -1.51 -0.32 -6.22
N ILE A 113 -2.66 0.36 -6.26
CA ILE A 113 -3.98 -0.26 -6.04
C ILE A 113 -4.30 -1.26 -7.15
N LEU A 114 -4.04 -0.94 -8.42
CA LEU A 114 -4.24 -1.87 -9.54
C LEU A 114 -3.33 -3.11 -9.45
N LEU A 115 -2.11 -2.97 -8.91
CA LEU A 115 -1.23 -4.12 -8.64
C LEU A 115 -1.76 -4.98 -7.48
N LEU A 116 -2.28 -4.35 -6.42
CA LEU A 116 -2.88 -5.07 -5.28
C LEU A 116 -4.20 -5.76 -5.66
N ASN A 117 -5.00 -5.18 -6.56
CA ASN A 117 -6.21 -5.83 -7.10
C ASN A 117 -5.88 -7.19 -7.74
N LYS A 118 -4.78 -7.28 -8.51
CA LYS A 118 -4.33 -8.55 -9.08
C LYS A 118 -3.97 -9.56 -7.99
N VAL A 119 -3.22 -9.14 -6.96
CA VAL A 119 -2.92 -10.00 -5.80
C VAL A 119 -4.20 -10.48 -5.09
N ARG A 120 -5.23 -9.64 -4.98
CA ARG A 120 -6.55 -10.02 -4.43
C ARG A 120 -7.24 -11.07 -5.31
N GLU A 121 -7.28 -10.86 -6.63
CA GLU A 121 -7.86 -11.78 -7.62
C GLU A 121 -7.17 -13.14 -7.57
N ASP A 122 -5.84 -13.18 -7.54
CA ASP A 122 -5.07 -14.43 -7.45
C ASP A 122 -5.35 -15.20 -6.14
N ARG A 123 -5.45 -14.50 -4.99
CA ARG A 123 -5.84 -15.11 -3.70
C ARG A 123 -7.28 -15.65 -3.73
N LEU A 124 -8.20 -14.89 -4.32
CA LEU A 124 -9.61 -15.29 -4.46
C LEU A 124 -9.77 -16.54 -5.34
N ASN A 125 -9.05 -16.59 -6.46
CA ASN A 125 -9.05 -17.74 -7.36
C ASN A 125 -8.49 -19.00 -6.67
N ASN A 126 -7.42 -18.87 -5.89
CA ASN A 126 -6.85 -19.98 -5.12
C ASN A 126 -7.83 -20.49 -4.03
N ALA A 127 -8.49 -19.58 -3.32
CA ALA A 127 -9.51 -19.93 -2.32
C ALA A 127 -10.72 -20.63 -2.96
N ALA A 128 -11.18 -20.16 -4.13
CA ALA A 128 -12.24 -20.81 -4.89
C ALA A 128 -11.82 -22.20 -5.37
N PHE A 129 -10.61 -22.35 -5.92
CA PHE A 129 -10.10 -23.64 -6.40
C PHE A 129 -10.07 -24.71 -5.29
N GLY A 130 -9.59 -24.35 -4.09
CA GLY A 130 -9.60 -25.25 -2.93
C GLY A 130 -10.99 -25.69 -2.46
N MET A 131 -12.04 -24.92 -2.80
CA MET A 131 -13.44 -25.26 -2.52
C MET A 131 -14.04 -26.24 -3.54
N TRP A 132 -13.53 -26.25 -4.78
CA TRP A 132 -13.99 -27.15 -5.85
C TRP A 132 -13.24 -28.48 -5.92
N THR A 133 -12.03 -28.56 -5.35
CA THR A 133 -11.35 -29.84 -5.13
C THR A 133 -11.99 -30.57 -3.94
N PRO A 134 -12.66 -31.73 -4.13
CA PRO A 134 -12.99 -32.58 -2.99
C PRO A 134 -11.70 -33.02 -2.32
N ALA A 135 -11.70 -33.18 -1.00
CA ALA A 135 -10.58 -33.81 -0.31
C ALA A 135 -10.35 -35.22 -0.92
N SER A 136 -9.23 -35.38 -1.63
CA SER A 136 -8.83 -36.63 -2.30
C SER A 136 -8.40 -37.66 -1.26
N GLY A 137 -9.35 -38.15 -0.47
CA GLY A 137 -9.09 -38.84 0.79
C GLY A 137 -10.25 -39.64 1.38
N TYR A 138 -11.32 -39.90 0.63
CA TYR A 138 -12.25 -40.99 0.97
C TYR A 138 -11.77 -42.26 0.26
N MET A 139 -11.20 -43.16 1.07
CA MET A 139 -10.61 -44.44 0.64
C MET A 139 -11.66 -45.35 -0.02
N PRO A 140 -11.26 -46.32 -0.85
CA PRO A 140 -12.13 -47.44 -1.18
C PRO A 140 -12.52 -48.14 0.13
N VAL A 141 -13.82 -48.38 0.32
CA VAL A 141 -14.25 -49.34 1.33
C VAL A 141 -14.08 -50.71 0.70
N ASP A 142 -12.94 -51.34 1.00
CA ASP A 142 -12.63 -52.69 0.55
C ASP A 142 -13.70 -53.66 1.07
N GLY A 143 -14.41 -54.31 0.16
CA GLY A 143 -15.54 -55.18 0.49
C GLY A 143 -15.10 -56.53 1.06
N HIS A 144 -15.47 -56.79 2.31
CA HIS A 144 -15.44 -58.10 2.97
C HIS A 144 -16.70 -58.30 3.80
#